data_AF-A0A836V5H7-F1
#
_entry.id   AF-A0A836V5H7-F1
#
_cell.length_a   1.000
_cell.length_b   1.000
_cell.length_c   1.000
_cell.angle_alpha   90.00
_cell.angle_beta   90.00
_cell.angle_gamma   90.00
#
_symmetry.space_group_name_H-M   'P 1'
#
loop_
_entity.id
_entity.type
_entity.pdbx_description
1 polymer ?
#
loop_
_entity_poly.entity_id
_entity_poly.type
_entity_poly.pdbx_seq_one_letter_code
_entity_poly.pdbx_strand_id
1 'polypeptide(L)'
;MEELKCSFCQRPRQKVKLLVGRTGNVCDTCLDFQAKQKETNTACVMCNRFHKTHDVPKANPGVCEKCIISGTSIFRLISRGQTWIVFKQEAPSCKPHLSKLQSQNFYEYWLKQFVNDGVNLGTGDKLVDLFQIKPSKRLITYARKWTHAFPNHRDGPRVMSFWLEHFPSKESTDLAAKYLKRHWPVEELHWLFRSVLKAKAGAKLDRLVLERLENAPANDIWARCLSPYKVREGIANRLALRWLKLNEDNPNLLLMGYTTFANTPDTVAAVFKHLKKHGFSRQYNEHEIRPLLDNTRKLNMEIRPEVVEFARNWLAATEHKKDKDPESHQETEVAHVHAALIHATNDETDIENAKNWYLKHSDSRMSFLVLNELLSTRKNSNLKPDQFAIEQAKIVIRKTPLEERIPSLVGTLLAACPDSETIGIASELYAQQNIPWILIELLQHSPTEQQIAAGKVLLNEVRGWDSEHALLVALLKRAPDSRVKRRARAWLKENTRHIAKKEILKLL
;
A
#
# COMPACT_ATOMS: atom_id res chain seq x y z
N MET A 1 -22.38 -44.46 -11.10
CA MET A 1 -22.73 -43.42 -10.11
C MET A 1 -21.42 -42.87 -9.56
N GLU A 2 -21.10 -41.60 -9.85
CA GLU A 2 -19.90 -40.97 -9.31
C GLU A 2 -20.03 -40.77 -7.79
N GLU A 3 -19.03 -41.23 -7.04
CA GLU A 3 -18.96 -40.99 -5.60
C GLU A 3 -18.82 -39.48 -5.34
N LEU A 4 -19.86 -38.86 -4.77
CA LEU A 4 -19.85 -37.47 -4.37
C LEU A 4 -18.79 -37.23 -3.28
N LYS A 5 -17.77 -36.42 -3.60
CA LYS A 5 -16.68 -36.03 -2.71
C LYS A 5 -16.98 -34.71 -2.01
N CYS A 6 -16.44 -34.57 -0.79
CA CYS A 6 -16.45 -33.30 -0.07
C CYS A 6 -15.67 -32.24 -0.87
N SER A 7 -16.29 -31.11 -1.22
CA SER A 7 -15.67 -30.00 -1.93
C SER A 7 -14.47 -29.40 -1.17
N PHE A 8 -14.38 -29.61 0.15
CA PHE A 8 -13.34 -29.04 1.00
C PHE A 8 -12.13 -29.96 1.20
N CYS A 9 -12.37 -31.26 1.42
CA CYS A 9 -11.30 -32.22 1.73
C CYS A 9 -11.18 -33.38 0.73
N GLN A 10 -12.04 -33.40 -0.30
CA GLN A 10 -12.07 -34.38 -1.39
C GLN A 10 -12.31 -35.84 -0.95
N ARG A 11 -12.73 -36.07 0.32
CA ARG A 11 -13.04 -37.40 0.85
C ARG A 11 -14.46 -37.87 0.49
N PRO A 12 -14.68 -39.18 0.26
CA PRO A 12 -16.00 -39.76 -0.02
C PRO A 12 -16.90 -39.74 1.22
N ARG A 13 -18.20 -39.56 0.98
CA ARG A 13 -19.22 -39.16 1.97
C ARG A 13 -19.68 -40.31 2.87
N GLN A 14 -18.92 -40.66 3.90
CA GLN A 14 -19.43 -41.54 4.97
C GLN A 14 -20.21 -40.71 6.01
N LYS A 15 -21.54 -40.66 5.77
CA LYS A 15 -22.61 -40.14 6.65
C LYS A 15 -22.86 -38.61 6.61
N VAL A 16 -24.16 -38.28 6.47
CA VAL A 16 -24.92 -37.05 6.83
C VAL A 16 -25.37 -36.04 5.74
N LYS A 17 -26.56 -35.49 6.06
CA LYS A 17 -27.67 -34.83 5.33
C LYS A 17 -27.33 -33.53 4.60
N LEU A 18 -28.11 -33.20 3.56
CA LEU A 18 -28.10 -31.92 2.86
C LEU A 18 -28.50 -30.77 3.81
N LEU A 19 -27.66 -29.74 3.91
CA LEU A 19 -28.00 -28.45 4.51
C LEU A 19 -28.45 -27.51 3.39
N VAL A 20 -29.71 -27.06 3.44
CA VAL A 20 -30.30 -26.12 2.48
C VAL A 20 -29.62 -24.75 2.62
N GLY A 21 -29.16 -24.18 1.50
CA GLY A 21 -28.70 -22.78 1.43
C GLY A 21 -27.21 -22.51 1.20
N ARG A 22 -26.38 -23.52 0.87
CA ARG A 22 -24.98 -23.30 0.47
C ARG A 22 -24.58 -24.13 -0.76
N THR A 23 -23.85 -23.51 -1.68
CA THR A 23 -23.28 -24.14 -2.87
C THR A 23 -22.03 -24.96 -2.50
N GLY A 24 -22.17 -26.27 -2.27
CA GLY A 24 -21.05 -27.21 -2.14
C GLY A 24 -21.32 -28.38 -1.19
N ASN A 25 -20.76 -29.55 -1.50
CA ASN A 25 -20.90 -30.77 -0.70
C ASN A 25 -19.83 -30.79 0.40
N VAL A 26 -20.17 -30.67 1.69
CA VAL A 26 -19.19 -30.65 2.79
C VAL A 26 -19.44 -31.83 3.74
N CYS A 27 -18.38 -32.52 4.20
CA CYS A 27 -18.51 -33.64 5.13
C CYS A 27 -18.52 -33.19 6.60
N ASP A 28 -19.08 -34.03 7.48
CA ASP A 28 -19.21 -33.76 8.93
C ASP A 28 -17.88 -33.45 9.60
N THR A 29 -16.79 -34.11 9.21
CA THR A 29 -15.46 -33.82 9.79
C THR A 29 -15.02 -32.39 9.50
N CYS A 30 -15.36 -31.86 8.33
CA CYS A 30 -15.08 -30.47 7.97
C CYS A 30 -16.04 -29.48 8.67
N LEU A 31 -17.29 -29.89 8.90
CA LEU A 31 -18.26 -29.11 9.68
C LEU A 31 -17.85 -29.03 11.17
N ASP A 32 -17.47 -30.15 11.78
CA ASP A 32 -16.97 -30.22 13.16
C ASP A 32 -15.67 -29.43 13.33
N PHE A 33 -14.79 -29.44 12.33
CA PHE A 33 -13.60 -28.60 12.33
C PHE A 33 -13.97 -27.11 12.32
N GLN A 34 -14.97 -26.71 11.53
CA GLN A 34 -15.46 -25.33 11.50
C GLN A 34 -16.18 -24.94 12.80
N ALA A 35 -16.95 -25.85 13.39
CA ALA A 35 -17.63 -25.66 14.67
C ALA A 35 -16.62 -25.51 15.83
N LYS A 36 -15.58 -26.37 15.86
CA LYS A 36 -14.47 -26.25 16.83
C LYS A 36 -13.64 -24.99 16.63
N GLN A 37 -13.47 -24.51 15.39
CA GLN A 37 -12.87 -23.18 15.14
C GLN A 37 -13.73 -22.05 15.69
N LYS A 38 -15.06 -22.14 15.59
CA LYS A 38 -15.97 -21.17 16.23
C LYS A 38 -15.87 -21.23 17.74
N GLU A 39 -15.91 -22.42 18.36
CA GLU A 39 -15.77 -22.57 19.81
C GLU A 39 -14.41 -22.09 20.35
N THR A 40 -13.31 -22.30 19.61
CA THR A 40 -11.99 -21.76 20.00
C THR A 40 -11.90 -20.25 19.84
N ASN A 41 -12.66 -19.64 18.93
CA ASN A 41 -12.81 -18.18 18.86
C ASN A 41 -13.71 -17.64 19.99
N THR A 42 -14.71 -18.39 20.47
CA THR A 42 -15.55 -17.99 21.62
C THR A 42 -14.88 -18.23 22.98
N ALA A 43 -13.98 -19.23 23.09
CA ALA A 43 -13.25 -19.53 24.32
C ALA A 43 -12.29 -18.41 24.78
N CYS A 44 -12.03 -17.41 23.93
CA CYS A 44 -11.28 -16.22 24.29
C CYS A 44 -12.08 -15.20 25.14
N VAL A 45 -13.39 -15.41 25.34
CA VAL A 45 -14.25 -14.53 26.17
C VAL A 45 -14.37 -15.02 27.62
N MET A 46 -14.00 -16.27 27.93
CA MET A 46 -14.15 -16.87 29.28
C MET A 46 -12.89 -16.83 30.16
N CYS A 47 -11.85 -16.08 29.78
CA CYS A 47 -10.63 -15.95 30.60
C CYS A 47 -10.74 -14.92 31.76
N ASN A 48 -11.94 -14.40 32.04
CA ASN A 48 -12.21 -13.48 33.15
C ASN A 48 -12.69 -14.16 34.46
N ARG A 49 -12.64 -15.49 34.56
CA ARG A 49 -13.06 -16.21 35.79
C ARG A 49 -11.97 -16.97 36.56
N PHE A 50 -10.71 -16.96 36.10
CA PHE A 50 -9.60 -17.66 36.78
C PHE A 50 -8.56 -16.75 37.47
N HIS A 51 -8.82 -15.45 37.60
CA HIS A 51 -7.95 -14.52 38.33
C HIS A 51 -8.31 -14.38 39.83
N LYS A 52 -8.57 -15.50 40.51
CA LYS A 52 -8.65 -15.54 41.98
C LYS A 52 -7.85 -16.72 42.52
N THR A 53 -6.53 -16.67 42.37
CA THR A 53 -5.55 -17.12 43.36
C THR A 53 -4.14 -16.96 42.77
N HIS A 54 -3.28 -16.32 43.56
CA HIS A 54 -1.85 -16.05 43.33
C HIS A 54 -1.48 -14.74 42.59
N ASP A 55 -0.83 -13.88 43.37
CA ASP A 55 -0.29 -12.56 43.04
C ASP A 55 0.69 -12.58 41.86
N VAL A 56 0.39 -11.77 40.84
CA VAL A 56 1.35 -11.31 39.83
C VAL A 56 1.10 -9.80 39.59
N PRO A 57 2.15 -8.94 39.48
CA PRO A 57 1.96 -7.50 39.43
C PRO A 57 1.29 -7.03 38.11
N LYS A 58 0.38 -6.07 38.27
CA LYS A 58 -0.38 -5.33 37.25
C LYS A 58 0.32 -5.19 35.89
N ALA A 59 -0.22 -5.84 34.85
CA ALA A 59 0.07 -5.57 33.45
C ALA A 59 -1.07 -4.75 32.81
N ASN A 60 -0.70 -3.76 31.99
CA ASN A 60 -1.54 -2.76 31.32
C ASN A 60 -2.76 -3.33 30.55
N PRO A 61 -3.98 -2.77 30.70
CA PRO A 61 -5.20 -3.26 30.03
C PRO A 61 -5.40 -2.79 28.56
N GLY A 62 -4.42 -2.15 27.92
CA GLY A 62 -4.63 -1.41 26.65
C GLY A 62 -4.42 -2.16 25.32
N VAL A 63 -4.37 -3.50 25.26
CA VAL A 63 -3.92 -4.21 24.03
C VAL A 63 -5.02 -5.02 23.31
N CYS A 64 -6.23 -5.18 23.86
CA CYS A 64 -7.11 -6.23 23.35
C CYS A 64 -8.10 -5.87 22.22
N GLU A 65 -8.32 -4.60 21.85
CA GLU A 65 -9.47 -4.27 20.98
C GLU A 65 -9.17 -4.04 19.48
N LYS A 66 -7.92 -4.06 19.00
CA LYS A 66 -7.62 -3.70 17.60
C LYS A 66 -7.27 -4.84 16.64
N CYS A 67 -7.45 -6.10 17.01
CA CYS A 67 -7.04 -7.25 16.17
C CYS A 67 -8.20 -8.19 15.76
N ILE A 68 -9.38 -7.66 15.47
CA ILE A 68 -10.47 -8.45 14.90
C ILE A 68 -10.92 -7.78 13.61
N ILE A 69 -10.42 -8.31 12.48
CA ILE A 69 -11.01 -8.41 11.13
C ILE A 69 -9.84 -8.53 10.13
N SER A 70 -9.42 -9.77 9.90
CA SER A 70 -8.90 -10.31 8.63
C SER A 70 -8.51 -11.76 8.92
N GLY A 71 -8.63 -12.66 7.94
CA GLY A 71 -8.40 -14.10 8.12
C GLY A 71 -6.98 -14.46 8.53
N THR A 72 -6.67 -14.35 9.82
CA THR A 72 -5.36 -14.64 10.40
C THR A 72 -5.27 -16.13 10.75
N SER A 73 -4.30 -16.82 10.16
CA SER A 73 -3.93 -18.16 10.62
C SER A 73 -3.06 -18.04 11.87
N ILE A 74 -3.58 -18.48 13.02
CA ILE A 74 -2.85 -18.53 14.30
C ILE A 74 -2.10 -19.86 14.38
N PHE A 75 -0.77 -19.82 14.46
CA PHE A 75 0.03 -20.99 14.81
C PHE A 75 0.36 -20.96 16.31
N ARG A 76 -0.10 -21.98 17.05
CA ARG A 76 0.35 -22.27 18.42
C ARG A 76 1.58 -23.17 18.35
N LEU A 77 2.71 -22.69 18.84
CA LEU A 77 3.87 -23.52 19.18
C LEU A 77 3.88 -23.72 20.70
N ILE A 78 3.70 -24.97 21.13
CA ILE A 78 3.82 -25.38 22.53
C ILE A 78 5.18 -26.07 22.68
N SER A 79 6.08 -25.45 23.44
CA SER A 79 7.32 -26.08 23.89
C SER A 79 7.60 -25.61 25.32
N ARG A 80 7.65 -26.57 26.26
CA ARG A 80 8.05 -26.36 27.67
C ARG A 80 7.34 -25.19 28.38
N GLY A 81 6.00 -25.19 28.35
CA GLY A 81 5.19 -24.29 29.18
C GLY A 81 5.11 -22.82 28.73
N GLN A 82 5.66 -22.46 27.56
CA GLN A 82 5.49 -21.13 26.97
C GLN A 82 4.74 -21.22 25.64
N THR A 83 3.63 -20.48 25.55
CA THR A 83 2.79 -20.39 24.36
C THR A 83 3.27 -19.22 23.50
N TRP A 84 3.69 -19.49 22.27
CA TRP A 84 4.03 -18.45 21.30
C TRP A 84 2.89 -18.31 20.28
N ILE A 85 2.41 -17.08 20.09
CA ILE A 85 1.42 -16.73 19.05
C ILE A 85 2.18 -15.99 17.94
N VAL A 86 2.28 -16.60 16.78
CA VAL A 86 2.84 -15.97 15.58
C VAL A 86 1.70 -15.70 14.61
N PHE A 87 1.52 -14.42 14.26
CA PHE A 87 0.56 -14.00 13.26
C PHE A 87 1.22 -14.06 11.87
N LYS A 88 0.69 -14.90 10.98
CA LYS A 88 1.08 -14.91 9.57
C LYS A 88 -0.02 -14.18 8.78
N GLN A 89 0.33 -13.06 8.14
CA GLN A 89 -0.54 -12.34 7.19
C GLN A 89 0.02 -12.51 5.78
N GLU A 90 -0.86 -12.78 4.81
CA GLU A 90 -0.52 -12.97 3.39
C GLU A 90 -0.54 -11.67 2.57
N ALA A 91 -0.55 -10.50 3.22
CA ALA A 91 -0.54 -9.19 2.55
C ALA A 91 0.88 -8.56 2.50
N PRO A 92 1.36 -8.01 1.36
CA PRO A 92 2.73 -7.50 1.23
C PRO A 92 3.05 -6.20 1.98
N SER A 93 2.06 -5.53 2.60
CA SER A 93 2.21 -4.16 3.11
C SER A 93 2.21 -4.02 4.64
N CYS A 94 1.88 -5.06 5.40
CA CYS A 94 1.92 -5.01 6.87
C CYS A 94 3.10 -5.85 7.39
N LYS A 95 4.13 -5.17 7.93
CA LYS A 95 5.15 -5.86 8.74
C LYS A 95 4.45 -6.48 9.95
N PRO A 96 4.74 -7.74 10.33
CA PRO A 96 4.24 -8.26 11.60
C PRO A 96 4.77 -7.39 12.73
N HIS A 97 3.89 -6.65 13.41
CA HIS A 97 4.23 -5.93 14.63
C HIS A 97 4.31 -6.92 15.80
N LEU A 98 5.34 -7.75 15.80
CA LEU A 98 5.79 -8.37 17.04
C LEU A 98 6.37 -7.26 17.91
N SER A 99 6.05 -7.25 19.20
CA SER A 99 6.75 -6.36 20.13
C SER A 99 8.27 -6.64 20.03
N LYS A 100 9.10 -5.62 20.31
CA LYS A 100 10.57 -5.75 20.23
C LYS A 100 11.09 -6.95 21.02
N LEU A 101 10.46 -7.24 22.17
CA LEU A 101 10.77 -8.38 23.03
C LEU A 101 10.36 -9.73 22.40
N GLN A 102 9.16 -9.83 21.82
CA GLN A 102 8.70 -11.04 21.13
C GLN A 102 9.54 -11.35 19.89
N SER A 103 9.92 -10.32 19.13
CA SER A 103 10.83 -10.45 17.98
C SER A 103 12.20 -11.01 18.39
N GLN A 104 12.75 -10.51 19.50
CA GLN A 104 14.04 -10.95 20.02
C GLN A 104 13.99 -12.39 20.55
N ASN A 105 12.94 -12.76 21.27
CA ASN A 105 12.79 -14.12 21.79
C ASN A 105 12.58 -15.15 20.67
N PHE A 106 11.78 -14.80 19.64
CA PHE A 106 11.61 -15.64 18.45
C PHE A 106 12.95 -15.85 17.73
N TYR A 107 13.73 -14.78 17.59
CA TYR A 107 15.04 -14.82 16.95
C TYR A 107 16.01 -15.75 17.67
N GLU A 108 16.14 -15.62 18.99
CA GLU A 108 17.03 -16.48 19.80
C GLU A 108 16.55 -17.94 19.85
N TYR A 109 15.24 -18.19 19.88
CA TYR A 109 14.69 -19.55 19.85
C TYR A 109 15.10 -20.30 18.58
N TRP A 110 14.86 -19.72 17.40
CA TRP A 110 15.17 -20.40 16.14
C TRP A 110 16.67 -20.53 15.89
N LEU A 111 17.48 -19.57 16.34
CA LEU A 111 18.93 -19.75 16.32
C LEU A 111 19.37 -20.96 17.15
N LYS A 112 18.78 -21.19 18.33
CA LYS A 112 19.07 -22.40 19.13
C LYS A 112 18.60 -23.66 18.43
N GLN A 113 17.44 -23.66 17.78
CA GLN A 113 16.96 -24.82 17.03
C GLN A 113 17.90 -25.16 15.86
N PHE A 114 18.42 -24.17 15.13
CA PHE A 114 19.39 -24.45 14.05
C PHE A 114 20.72 -25.03 14.55
N VAL A 115 21.12 -24.71 15.79
CA VAL A 115 22.29 -25.32 16.43
C VAL A 115 22.00 -26.77 16.80
N ASN A 116 20.83 -27.04 17.37
CA ASN A 116 20.49 -28.36 17.91
C ASN A 116 20.09 -29.37 16.82
N ASP A 117 19.23 -28.95 15.89
CA ASP A 117 18.59 -29.84 14.92
C ASP A 117 19.27 -29.80 13.54
N GLY A 118 20.25 -28.90 13.38
CA GLY A 118 20.90 -28.64 12.10
C GLY A 118 19.99 -27.92 11.09
N VAL A 119 20.34 -28.03 9.80
CA VAL A 119 19.56 -27.44 8.70
C VAL A 119 18.73 -28.53 8.01
N ASN A 120 17.42 -28.29 7.85
CA ASN A 120 16.48 -29.18 7.18
C ASN A 120 15.63 -28.41 6.15
N LEU A 121 14.70 -29.09 5.46
CA LEU A 121 13.87 -28.46 4.42
C LEU A 121 13.09 -27.22 4.94
N GLY A 122 12.53 -27.30 6.15
CA GLY A 122 11.77 -26.20 6.77
C GLY A 122 12.61 -25.03 7.26
N THR A 123 13.93 -25.16 7.31
CA THR A 123 14.84 -24.09 7.74
C THR A 123 14.85 -22.90 6.79
N GLY A 124 14.56 -23.08 5.49
CA GLY A 124 14.58 -22.01 4.49
C GLY A 124 13.64 -20.85 4.81
N ASP A 125 12.37 -21.15 5.06
CA ASP A 125 11.37 -20.16 5.46
C ASP A 125 11.75 -19.44 6.76
N LYS A 126 12.29 -20.18 7.73
CA LYS A 126 12.72 -19.61 9.02
C LYS A 126 13.91 -18.69 8.87
N LEU A 127 14.85 -18.97 7.98
CA LEU A 127 15.94 -18.05 7.67
C LEU A 127 15.42 -16.74 7.10
N VAL A 128 14.42 -16.78 6.21
CA VAL A 128 13.78 -15.57 5.67
C VAL A 128 13.14 -14.74 6.78
N ASP A 129 12.35 -15.36 7.66
CA ASP A 129 11.71 -14.69 8.80
C ASP A 129 12.78 -14.01 9.69
N LEU A 130 13.88 -14.70 9.97
CA LEU A 130 14.96 -14.17 10.82
C LEU A 130 15.72 -13.02 10.17
N PHE A 131 15.97 -13.06 8.86
CA PHE A 131 16.55 -11.92 8.14
C PHE A 131 15.63 -10.71 8.21
N GLN A 132 14.31 -10.89 8.12
CA GLN A 132 13.36 -9.78 8.22
C GLN A 132 13.30 -9.16 9.62
N ILE A 133 13.39 -9.99 10.67
CA ILE A 133 13.36 -9.53 12.06
C ILE A 133 14.66 -8.80 12.42
N LYS A 134 15.81 -9.45 12.17
CA LYS A 134 17.12 -8.94 12.54
C LYS A 134 18.19 -9.55 11.63
N PRO A 135 18.56 -8.88 10.53
CA PRO A 135 19.67 -9.32 9.70
C PRO A 135 20.94 -9.42 10.56
N SER A 136 21.61 -10.58 10.55
CA SER A 136 22.90 -10.73 11.22
C SER A 136 23.86 -11.62 10.43
N LYS A 137 25.17 -11.39 10.62
CA LYS A 137 26.21 -12.23 10.02
C LYS A 137 26.14 -13.70 10.48
N ARG A 138 25.53 -13.99 11.63
CA ARG A 138 25.34 -15.38 12.11
C ARG A 138 24.40 -16.17 11.18
N LEU A 139 23.39 -15.51 10.62
CA LEU A 139 22.44 -16.14 9.70
C LEU A 139 23.11 -16.56 8.38
N ILE A 140 24.20 -15.89 7.98
CA ILE A 140 24.95 -16.22 6.76
C ILE A 140 25.46 -17.67 6.82
N THR A 141 25.98 -18.11 7.97
CA THR A 141 26.51 -19.48 8.11
C THR A 141 25.40 -20.53 7.90
N TYR A 142 24.21 -20.28 8.43
CA TYR A 142 23.08 -21.19 8.27
C TYR A 142 22.49 -21.13 6.86
N ALA A 143 22.36 -19.94 6.28
CA ALA A 143 21.96 -19.77 4.88
C ALA A 143 22.91 -20.48 3.92
N ARG A 144 24.23 -20.39 4.16
CA ARG A 144 25.26 -21.11 3.39
C ARG A 144 25.08 -22.61 3.50
N LYS A 145 24.99 -23.15 4.72
CA LYS A 145 24.77 -24.60 4.94
C LYS A 145 23.50 -25.09 4.24
N TRP A 146 22.41 -24.34 4.41
CA TRP A 146 21.10 -24.69 3.87
C TRP A 146 21.06 -24.63 2.34
N THR A 147 21.54 -23.55 1.72
CA THR A 147 21.58 -23.41 0.25
C THR A 147 22.51 -24.42 -0.42
N HIS A 148 23.53 -24.91 0.30
CA HIS A 148 24.37 -26.01 -0.18
C HIS A 148 23.67 -27.37 -0.08
N ALA A 149 22.97 -27.65 1.03
CA ALA A 149 22.23 -28.90 1.23
C ALA A 149 20.99 -29.01 0.33
N PHE A 150 20.33 -27.88 0.03
CA PHE A 150 19.08 -27.83 -0.72
C PHE A 150 19.15 -26.85 -1.91
N PRO A 151 20.06 -27.05 -2.88
CA PRO A 151 20.36 -26.07 -3.92
C PRO A 151 19.21 -25.83 -4.92
N ASN A 152 18.28 -26.78 -5.03
CA ASN A 152 17.14 -26.74 -5.93
C ASN A 152 15.80 -26.52 -5.21
N HIS A 153 15.82 -26.21 -3.92
CA HIS A 153 14.58 -25.93 -3.19
C HIS A 153 13.98 -24.60 -3.65
N ARG A 154 12.64 -24.53 -3.74
CA ARG A 154 11.88 -23.34 -4.18
C ARG A 154 12.16 -22.08 -3.35
N ASP A 155 12.53 -22.25 -2.08
CA ASP A 155 12.87 -21.12 -1.19
C ASP A 155 14.33 -20.66 -1.34
N GLY A 156 15.13 -21.36 -2.14
CA GLY A 156 16.52 -21.02 -2.47
C GLY A 156 16.69 -19.56 -2.92
N PRO A 157 16.01 -19.14 -4.00
CA PRO A 157 16.05 -17.76 -4.47
C PRO A 157 15.64 -16.74 -3.41
N ARG A 158 14.66 -17.08 -2.56
CA ARG A 158 14.16 -16.20 -1.50
C ARG A 158 15.18 -16.06 -0.37
N VAL A 159 15.75 -17.14 0.15
CA VAL A 159 16.84 -17.08 1.14
C VAL A 159 18.03 -16.30 0.60
N MET A 160 18.39 -16.54 -0.67
CA MET A 160 19.47 -15.82 -1.34
C MET A 160 19.16 -14.33 -1.50
N SER A 161 17.91 -13.93 -1.76
CA SER A 161 17.55 -12.52 -1.92
C SER A 161 17.85 -11.73 -0.65
N PHE A 162 17.41 -12.23 0.51
CA PHE A 162 17.62 -11.57 1.81
C PHE A 162 19.10 -11.54 2.20
N TRP A 163 19.83 -12.63 1.93
CA TRP A 163 21.27 -12.63 2.15
C TRP A 163 21.98 -11.60 1.26
N LEU A 164 21.69 -11.55 -0.05
CA LEU A 164 22.27 -10.57 -0.97
C LEU A 164 21.94 -9.12 -0.58
N GLU A 165 20.70 -8.86 -0.18
CA GLU A 165 20.21 -7.52 0.19
C GLU A 165 20.90 -6.97 1.45
N HIS A 166 21.04 -7.80 2.48
CA HIS A 166 21.60 -7.36 3.76
C HIS A 166 23.11 -7.52 3.88
N PHE A 167 23.71 -8.50 3.18
CA PHE A 167 25.14 -8.83 3.26
C PHE A 167 25.71 -9.09 1.86
N PRO A 168 25.79 -8.07 1.00
CA PRO A 168 26.40 -8.21 -0.33
C PRO A 168 27.89 -8.54 -0.20
N SER A 169 28.32 -9.60 -0.88
CA SER A 169 29.70 -10.09 -0.93
C SER A 169 29.94 -10.79 -2.27
N LYS A 170 31.20 -11.12 -2.59
CA LYS A 170 31.53 -11.93 -3.77
C LYS A 170 30.77 -13.26 -3.76
N GLU A 171 30.72 -13.92 -2.59
CA GLU A 171 30.01 -15.18 -2.41
C GLU A 171 28.51 -15.06 -2.67
N SER A 172 27.82 -14.10 -2.02
CA SER A 172 26.38 -13.93 -2.22
C SER A 172 26.05 -13.51 -3.66
N THR A 173 26.94 -12.77 -4.31
CA THR A 173 26.84 -12.41 -5.72
C THR A 173 26.98 -13.63 -6.65
N ASP A 174 27.98 -14.47 -6.42
CA ASP A 174 28.21 -15.67 -7.25
C ASP A 174 27.11 -16.71 -7.06
N LEU A 175 26.61 -16.87 -5.84
CA LEU A 175 25.49 -17.77 -5.55
C LEU A 175 24.18 -17.23 -6.16
N ALA A 176 23.89 -15.93 -6.04
CA ALA A 176 22.77 -15.30 -6.73
C ALA A 176 22.84 -15.51 -8.25
N ALA A 177 24.04 -15.35 -8.84
CA ALA A 177 24.24 -15.61 -10.27
C ALA A 177 23.95 -17.08 -10.63
N LYS A 178 24.29 -18.03 -9.76
CA LYS A 178 23.98 -19.45 -9.95
C LYS A 178 22.46 -19.70 -9.94
N TYR A 179 21.72 -19.10 -9.00
CA TYR A 179 20.26 -19.17 -8.96
C TYR A 179 19.65 -18.56 -10.22
N LEU A 180 20.09 -17.35 -10.59
CA LEU A 180 19.66 -16.66 -11.81
C LEU A 180 19.98 -17.44 -13.09
N LYS A 181 20.92 -18.39 -13.11
CA LYS A 181 21.18 -19.24 -14.29
C LYS A 181 20.40 -20.55 -14.30
N ARG A 182 20.18 -21.14 -13.11
CA ARG A 182 19.66 -22.51 -12.99
C ARG A 182 18.16 -22.59 -12.78
N HIS A 183 17.58 -21.63 -12.07
CA HIS A 183 16.20 -21.72 -11.62
C HIS A 183 15.22 -21.26 -12.71
N TRP A 184 14.23 -22.11 -12.93
CA TRP A 184 13.03 -21.90 -13.72
C TRP A 184 11.89 -22.48 -12.88
N PRO A 185 10.78 -21.76 -12.63
CA PRO A 185 10.24 -20.63 -13.40
C PRO A 185 10.65 -19.22 -12.89
N VAL A 186 10.44 -18.18 -13.70
CA VAL A 186 10.89 -16.78 -13.43
C VAL A 186 10.18 -16.17 -12.22
N GLU A 187 8.97 -16.63 -11.95
CA GLU A 187 8.12 -16.27 -10.81
C GLU A 187 8.79 -16.61 -9.48
N GLU A 188 9.56 -17.70 -9.40
CA GLU A 188 10.28 -18.07 -8.19
C GLU A 188 11.48 -17.15 -7.92
N LEU A 189 11.96 -16.44 -8.94
CA LEU A 189 13.10 -15.53 -8.85
C LEU A 189 12.72 -14.10 -8.44
N HIS A 190 11.44 -13.79 -8.28
CA HIS A 190 10.98 -12.41 -8.09
C HIS A 190 11.65 -11.68 -6.92
N TRP A 191 11.77 -12.34 -5.76
CA TRP A 191 12.47 -11.76 -4.61
C TRP A 191 13.94 -11.47 -4.93
N LEU A 192 14.60 -12.36 -5.66
CA LEU A 192 15.99 -12.19 -6.06
C LEU A 192 16.15 -11.04 -7.05
N PHE A 193 15.26 -10.88 -8.03
CA PHE A 193 15.27 -9.71 -8.93
C PHE A 193 15.17 -8.41 -8.15
N ARG A 194 14.22 -8.32 -7.20
CA ARG A 194 14.05 -7.13 -6.35
C ARG A 194 15.31 -6.85 -5.53
N SER A 195 15.91 -7.87 -4.92
CA SER A 195 17.13 -7.69 -4.12
C SER A 195 18.33 -7.32 -5.00
N VAL A 196 18.45 -7.81 -6.24
CA VAL A 196 19.47 -7.33 -7.20
C VAL A 196 19.29 -5.84 -7.50
N LEU A 197 18.05 -5.38 -7.69
CA LEU A 197 17.75 -3.97 -7.98
C LEU A 197 17.85 -3.05 -6.75
N LYS A 198 17.83 -3.62 -5.53
CA LYS A 198 18.03 -2.86 -4.28
C LYS A 198 19.48 -2.88 -3.78
N ALA A 199 20.17 -4.00 -3.92
CA ALA A 199 21.53 -4.22 -3.42
C ALA A 199 22.57 -3.74 -4.43
N LYS A 200 23.79 -3.41 -3.97
CA LYS A 200 24.95 -3.13 -4.83
C LYS A 200 25.49 -4.41 -5.51
N ALA A 201 24.63 -5.07 -6.29
CA ALA A 201 24.79 -6.39 -6.88
C ALA A 201 25.75 -6.42 -8.11
N GLY A 202 26.07 -5.25 -8.68
CA GLY A 202 27.04 -5.10 -9.75
C GLY A 202 26.57 -5.56 -11.15
N ALA A 203 27.37 -5.25 -12.17
CA ALA A 203 27.00 -5.43 -13.58
C ALA A 203 26.75 -6.89 -14.00
N LYS A 204 27.40 -7.85 -13.33
CA LYS A 204 27.24 -9.30 -13.61
C LYS A 204 25.79 -9.74 -13.36
N LEU A 205 25.21 -9.35 -12.23
CA LEU A 205 23.84 -9.72 -11.89
C LEU A 205 22.83 -8.94 -12.74
N ASP A 206 23.12 -7.67 -13.04
CA ASP A 206 22.27 -6.86 -13.94
C ASP A 206 22.12 -7.53 -15.32
N ARG A 207 23.22 -8.03 -15.90
CA ARG A 207 23.19 -8.73 -17.19
C ARG A 207 22.33 -10.00 -17.13
N LEU A 208 22.41 -10.76 -16.04
CA LEU A 208 21.61 -11.98 -15.88
C LEU A 208 20.12 -11.67 -15.68
N VAL A 209 19.78 -10.58 -14.98
CA VAL A 209 18.38 -10.14 -14.86
C VAL A 209 17.83 -9.71 -16.22
N LEU A 210 18.62 -8.97 -17.01
CA LEU A 210 18.26 -8.61 -18.38
C LEU A 210 18.04 -9.85 -19.25
N GLU A 211 18.96 -10.82 -19.22
CA GLU A 211 18.82 -12.08 -19.97
C GLU A 211 17.55 -12.84 -19.58
N ARG A 212 17.20 -12.88 -18.28
CA ARG A 212 15.95 -13.47 -17.81
C ARG A 212 14.71 -12.74 -18.34
N LEU A 213 14.76 -11.42 -18.37
CA LEU A 213 13.69 -10.57 -18.90
C LEU A 213 13.51 -10.82 -20.40
N GLU A 214 14.59 -10.90 -21.17
CA GLU A 214 14.55 -11.15 -22.62
C GLU A 214 14.03 -12.56 -22.96
N ASN A 215 14.31 -13.56 -22.12
CA ASN A 215 13.85 -14.92 -22.33
C ASN A 215 12.38 -15.16 -21.94
N ALA A 216 11.81 -14.35 -21.06
CA ALA A 216 10.43 -14.51 -20.58
C ALA A 216 9.72 -13.15 -20.40
N PRO A 217 9.63 -12.30 -21.43
CA PRO A 217 9.16 -10.91 -21.28
C PRO A 217 7.66 -10.81 -20.96
N ALA A 218 6.85 -11.80 -21.37
CA ALA A 218 5.40 -11.80 -21.16
C ALA A 218 4.98 -12.12 -19.71
N ASN A 219 5.92 -12.48 -18.84
CA ASN A 219 5.61 -12.82 -17.45
C ASN A 219 5.20 -11.58 -16.64
N ASP A 220 4.07 -11.65 -15.92
CA ASP A 220 3.52 -10.53 -15.16
C ASP A 220 4.41 -10.12 -13.97
N ILE A 221 5.30 -11.01 -13.53
CA ILE A 221 6.21 -10.77 -12.42
C ILE A 221 7.14 -9.59 -12.66
N TRP A 222 7.47 -9.30 -13.93
CA TRP A 222 8.31 -8.16 -14.30
C TRP A 222 7.67 -6.83 -13.91
N ALA A 223 6.36 -6.68 -14.07
CA ALA A 223 5.64 -5.49 -13.63
C ALA A 223 5.78 -5.24 -12.11
N ARG A 224 5.89 -6.31 -11.32
CA ARG A 224 6.10 -6.23 -9.86
C ARG A 224 7.56 -6.01 -9.48
N CYS A 225 8.49 -6.57 -10.27
CA CYS A 225 9.90 -6.56 -9.95
C CYS A 225 10.61 -5.26 -10.35
N LEU A 226 10.23 -4.66 -11.47
CA LEU A 226 10.91 -3.50 -12.05
C LEU A 226 10.34 -2.15 -11.59
N SER A 227 9.49 -2.15 -10.57
CA SER A 227 9.01 -0.93 -9.92
C SER A 227 10.22 -0.05 -9.50
N PRO A 228 10.18 1.27 -9.72
CA PRO A 228 11.36 2.12 -9.57
C PRO A 228 11.87 2.16 -8.12
N TYR A 229 13.13 1.73 -7.92
CA TYR A 229 13.81 1.76 -6.63
C TYR A 229 14.79 2.93 -6.55
N LYS A 230 14.73 3.70 -5.45
CA LYS A 230 15.64 4.85 -5.22
C LYS A 230 17.14 4.50 -5.26
N VAL A 231 17.54 3.28 -4.88
CA VAL A 231 18.96 2.93 -4.67
C VAL A 231 19.67 2.56 -5.99
N ARG A 232 18.94 2.10 -7.02
CA ARG A 232 19.51 1.76 -8.33
C ARG A 232 18.53 2.08 -9.46
N GLU A 233 17.97 3.27 -9.39
CA GLU A 233 16.93 3.75 -10.28
C GLU A 233 17.29 3.60 -11.77
N GLY A 234 18.53 3.94 -12.16
CA GLY A 234 18.97 3.86 -13.54
C GLY A 234 18.94 2.45 -14.16
N ILE A 235 19.25 1.38 -13.41
CA ILE A 235 19.13 0.01 -13.95
C ILE A 235 17.68 -0.45 -13.98
N ALA A 236 16.90 -0.13 -12.94
CA ALA A 236 15.48 -0.46 -12.89
C ALA A 236 14.72 0.18 -14.06
N ASN A 237 14.97 1.47 -14.33
CA ASN A 237 14.36 2.19 -15.45
C ASN A 237 14.78 1.62 -16.81
N ARG A 238 16.07 1.27 -17.00
CA ARG A 238 16.51 0.62 -18.25
C ARG A 238 15.82 -0.72 -18.49
N LEU A 239 15.67 -1.54 -17.46
CA LEU A 239 14.96 -2.82 -17.55
C LEU A 239 13.46 -2.60 -17.80
N ALA A 240 12.83 -1.63 -17.13
CA ALA A 240 11.44 -1.25 -17.35
C ALA A 240 11.19 -0.84 -18.80
N LEU A 241 12.02 0.06 -19.35
CA LEU A 241 11.95 0.48 -20.75
C LEU A 241 12.13 -0.69 -21.72
N ARG A 242 13.09 -1.58 -21.43
CA ARG A 242 13.30 -2.79 -22.24
C ARG A 242 12.09 -3.72 -22.19
N TRP A 243 11.50 -3.94 -21.02
CA TRP A 243 10.31 -4.77 -20.84
C TRP A 243 9.09 -4.19 -21.56
N LEU A 244 8.85 -2.89 -21.45
CA LEU A 244 7.78 -2.19 -22.18
C LEU A 244 7.96 -2.32 -23.70
N LYS A 245 9.19 -2.17 -24.20
CA LYS A 245 9.50 -2.35 -25.62
C LYS A 245 9.26 -3.79 -26.09
N LEU A 246 9.66 -4.78 -25.30
CA LEU A 246 9.46 -6.20 -25.63
C LEU A 246 7.99 -6.63 -25.62
N ASN A 247 7.13 -5.87 -24.95
CA ASN A 247 5.70 -6.15 -24.86
C ASN A 247 4.85 -5.05 -25.53
N GLU A 248 5.41 -4.27 -26.46
CA GLU A 248 4.70 -3.17 -27.12
C GLU A 248 3.40 -3.62 -27.81
N ASP A 249 3.37 -4.86 -28.31
CA ASP A 249 2.21 -5.45 -28.99
C ASP A 249 1.26 -6.23 -28.07
N ASN A 250 1.57 -6.34 -26.78
CA ASN A 250 0.74 -7.09 -25.84
C ASN A 250 -0.34 -6.18 -25.22
N PRO A 251 -1.63 -6.32 -25.58
CA PRO A 251 -2.69 -5.46 -25.05
C PRO A 251 -3.01 -5.75 -23.58
N ASN A 252 -2.59 -6.90 -23.04
CA ASN A 252 -2.96 -7.35 -21.70
C ASN A 252 -1.94 -6.99 -20.61
N LEU A 253 -0.97 -6.11 -20.92
CA LEU A 253 0.01 -5.68 -19.93
C LEU A 253 -0.63 -4.89 -18.80
N LEU A 254 -0.33 -5.24 -17.55
CA LEU A 254 -0.65 -4.41 -16.39
C LEU A 254 0.44 -3.34 -16.19
N LEU A 255 0.12 -2.06 -16.42
CA LEU A 255 1.08 -0.97 -16.32
C LEU A 255 0.98 -0.17 -15.01
N MET A 256 0.03 -0.48 -14.13
CA MET A 256 -0.25 0.27 -12.89
C MET A 256 1.00 0.58 -12.04
N GLY A 257 1.94 -0.36 -11.94
CA GLY A 257 3.19 -0.18 -11.19
C GLY A 257 4.14 0.85 -11.83
N TYR A 258 4.05 1.06 -13.13
CA TYR A 258 4.84 2.06 -13.85
C TYR A 258 4.08 3.38 -13.98
N THR A 259 2.77 3.37 -14.18
CA THR A 259 1.98 4.61 -14.21
C THR A 259 2.02 5.31 -12.86
N THR A 260 1.91 4.58 -11.74
CA THR A 260 1.83 5.17 -10.40
C THR A 260 3.19 5.62 -9.86
N PHE A 261 4.27 4.89 -10.19
CA PHE A 261 5.58 5.10 -9.57
C PHE A 261 6.66 5.60 -10.53
N ALA A 262 6.41 5.67 -11.84
CA ALA A 262 7.40 6.18 -12.79
C ALA A 262 7.79 7.61 -12.43
N ASN A 263 9.09 7.83 -12.37
CA ASN A 263 9.69 9.09 -12.00
C ASN A 263 10.64 9.62 -13.08
N THR A 264 10.67 8.96 -14.25
CA THR A 264 11.47 9.38 -15.41
C THR A 264 10.60 9.67 -16.62
N PRO A 265 10.90 10.75 -17.38
CA PRO A 265 10.16 11.08 -18.61
C PRO A 265 10.08 9.92 -19.60
N ASP A 266 11.18 9.19 -19.81
CA ASP A 266 11.22 8.08 -20.78
C ASP A 266 10.24 6.97 -20.43
N THR A 267 10.13 6.60 -19.15
CA THR A 267 9.22 5.54 -18.71
C THR A 267 7.77 5.97 -18.89
N VAL A 268 7.46 7.23 -18.53
CA VAL A 268 6.13 7.81 -18.71
C VAL A 268 5.74 7.86 -20.20
N ALA A 269 6.66 8.26 -21.07
CA ALA A 269 6.45 8.29 -22.52
C ALA A 269 6.23 6.88 -23.10
N ALA A 270 7.00 5.88 -22.66
CA ALA A 270 6.84 4.50 -23.12
C ALA A 270 5.50 3.89 -22.69
N VAL A 271 5.05 4.16 -21.46
CA VAL A 271 3.73 3.76 -20.97
C VAL A 271 2.63 4.43 -21.80
N PHE A 272 2.75 5.74 -22.07
CA PHE A 272 1.77 6.45 -22.90
C PHE A 272 1.71 5.89 -24.33
N LYS A 273 2.87 5.57 -24.94
CA LYS A 273 2.94 4.93 -26.26
C LYS A 273 2.12 3.63 -26.30
N HIS A 274 2.21 2.80 -25.25
CA HIS A 274 1.44 1.57 -25.14
C HIS A 274 -0.06 1.84 -25.00
N LEU A 275 -0.45 2.77 -24.13
CA LEU A 275 -1.86 3.16 -23.96
C LEU A 275 -2.47 3.75 -25.22
N LYS A 276 -1.74 4.57 -25.98
CA LYS A 276 -2.22 5.13 -27.25
C LYS A 276 -2.59 4.03 -28.24
N LYS A 277 -1.91 2.89 -28.18
CA LYS A 277 -2.13 1.75 -29.08
C LYS A 277 -3.27 0.83 -28.62
N HIS A 278 -3.34 0.53 -27.32
CA HIS A 278 -4.24 -0.52 -26.80
C HIS A 278 -5.33 -0.02 -25.85
N GLY A 279 -5.16 1.17 -25.28
CA GLY A 279 -5.93 1.68 -24.14
C GLY A 279 -7.43 1.59 -24.34
N PHE A 280 -8.01 2.09 -25.42
CA PHE A 280 -9.47 2.07 -25.64
C PHE A 280 -10.15 0.69 -25.55
N SER A 281 -9.39 -0.40 -25.73
CA SER A 281 -9.90 -1.78 -25.68
C SER A 281 -9.77 -2.45 -24.30
N ARG A 282 -9.01 -1.84 -23.37
CA ARG A 282 -8.66 -2.42 -22.07
C ARG A 282 -9.68 -2.08 -20.98
N GLN A 283 -9.80 -2.96 -19.99
CA GLN A 283 -10.52 -2.69 -18.74
C GLN A 283 -9.59 -1.94 -17.77
N TYR A 284 -10.15 -1.12 -16.87
CA TYR A 284 -9.43 -0.40 -15.80
C TYR A 284 -8.38 0.63 -16.26
N ASN A 285 -8.64 1.33 -17.37
CA ASN A 285 -7.69 2.31 -17.90
C ASN A 285 -7.56 3.57 -17.06
N GLU A 286 -8.59 3.95 -16.29
CA GLU A 286 -8.57 5.11 -15.39
C GLU A 286 -7.39 5.05 -14.42
N HIS A 287 -7.03 3.85 -13.94
CA HIS A 287 -5.89 3.62 -13.06
C HIS A 287 -4.54 3.88 -13.74
N GLU A 288 -4.50 3.90 -15.07
CA GLU A 288 -3.32 4.20 -15.87
C GLU A 288 -3.33 5.64 -16.40
N ILE A 289 -4.50 6.16 -16.81
CA ILE A 289 -4.70 7.54 -17.30
C ILE A 289 -4.41 8.56 -16.20
N ARG A 290 -5.00 8.39 -15.00
CA ARG A 290 -4.85 9.36 -13.91
C ARG A 290 -3.39 9.58 -13.52
N PRO A 291 -2.58 8.54 -13.24
CA PRO A 291 -1.18 8.77 -12.91
C PRO A 291 -0.35 9.31 -14.07
N LEU A 292 -0.69 9.03 -15.33
CA LEU A 292 0.00 9.65 -16.48
C LEU A 292 -0.25 11.16 -16.55
N LEU A 293 -1.49 11.60 -16.35
CA LEU A 293 -1.85 13.01 -16.29
C LEU A 293 -1.08 13.74 -15.17
N ASP A 294 -1.05 13.13 -13.98
CA ASP A 294 -0.31 13.65 -12.83
C ASP A 294 1.21 13.70 -13.08
N ASN A 295 1.81 12.61 -13.58
CA ASN A 295 3.25 12.54 -13.83
C ASN A 295 3.69 13.49 -14.95
N THR A 296 2.94 13.59 -16.04
CA THR A 296 3.30 14.51 -17.14
C THR A 296 3.23 15.97 -16.70
N ARG A 297 2.29 16.33 -15.81
CA ARG A 297 2.26 17.65 -15.15
C ARG A 297 3.47 17.83 -14.21
N LYS A 298 3.70 16.90 -13.27
CA LYS A 298 4.79 16.99 -12.29
C LYS A 298 6.18 17.08 -12.91
N LEU A 299 6.40 16.34 -14.00
CA LEU A 299 7.66 16.31 -14.74
C LEU A 299 7.74 17.37 -15.85
N ASN A 300 6.70 18.20 -16.02
CA ASN A 300 6.59 19.22 -17.06
C ASN A 300 6.94 18.68 -18.47
N MET A 301 6.32 17.57 -18.85
CA MET A 301 6.64 16.85 -20.09
C MET A 301 5.93 17.45 -21.31
N GLU A 302 6.63 17.48 -22.44
CA GLU A 302 6.09 17.96 -23.73
C GLU A 302 4.91 17.12 -24.26
N ILE A 303 4.86 15.83 -23.92
CA ILE A 303 3.76 14.93 -24.35
C ILE A 303 2.44 15.20 -23.62
N ARG A 304 2.42 16.07 -22.60
CA ARG A 304 1.23 16.32 -21.77
C ARG A 304 -0.03 16.66 -22.60
N PRO A 305 0.00 17.53 -23.63
CA PRO A 305 -1.18 17.83 -24.43
C PRO A 305 -1.76 16.59 -25.12
N GLU A 306 -0.91 15.68 -25.62
CA GLU A 306 -1.38 14.41 -26.22
C GLU A 306 -2.01 13.48 -25.18
N VAL A 307 -1.48 13.44 -23.96
CA VAL A 307 -2.05 12.63 -22.87
C VAL A 307 -3.41 13.17 -22.43
N VAL A 308 -3.55 14.50 -22.34
CA VAL A 308 -4.82 15.18 -22.07
C VAL A 308 -5.85 14.85 -23.15
N GLU A 309 -5.47 14.95 -24.41
CA GLU A 309 -6.36 14.64 -25.53
C GLU A 309 -6.77 13.16 -25.55
N PHE A 310 -5.84 12.26 -25.25
CA PHE A 310 -6.17 10.84 -25.08
C PHE A 310 -7.21 10.61 -23.98
N ALA A 311 -7.05 11.25 -22.83
CA ALA A 311 -7.99 11.14 -21.71
C ALA A 311 -9.39 11.69 -22.04
N ARG A 312 -9.47 12.83 -22.75
CA ARG A 312 -10.74 13.39 -23.24
C ARG A 312 -11.45 12.45 -24.21
N ASN A 313 -10.72 11.90 -25.18
CA ASN A 313 -11.27 10.93 -26.11
C ASN A 313 -11.72 9.64 -25.42
N TRP A 314 -10.99 9.20 -24.39
CA TRP A 314 -11.40 8.05 -23.56
C TRP A 314 -12.70 8.33 -22.81
N LEU A 315 -12.85 9.52 -22.21
CA LEU A 315 -14.10 9.94 -21.57
C LEU A 315 -15.26 9.93 -22.55
N ALA A 316 -15.12 10.56 -23.73
CA ALA A 316 -16.16 10.58 -24.74
C ALA A 316 -16.58 9.15 -25.16
N ALA A 317 -15.61 8.27 -25.45
CA ALA A 317 -15.89 6.89 -25.84
C ALA A 317 -16.51 6.04 -24.71
N THR A 318 -16.26 6.40 -23.45
CA THR A 318 -16.73 5.65 -22.28
C THR A 318 -18.10 6.14 -21.83
N GLU A 319 -18.35 7.45 -21.75
CA GLU A 319 -19.64 8.01 -21.34
C GLU A 319 -20.81 7.55 -22.24
N HIS A 320 -20.56 7.26 -23.52
CA HIS A 320 -21.56 6.72 -24.45
C HIS A 320 -21.93 5.24 -24.25
N LYS A 321 -21.22 4.48 -23.40
CA LYS A 321 -21.49 3.04 -23.18
C LYS A 321 -22.52 2.77 -22.07
N LYS A 322 -23.13 3.81 -21.51
CA LYS A 322 -23.98 3.78 -20.29
C LYS A 322 -25.25 2.93 -20.40
N ASP A 323 -25.70 2.59 -21.61
CA ASP A 323 -27.00 1.98 -21.85
C ASP A 323 -27.14 0.48 -21.50
N LYS A 324 -26.09 -0.18 -20.98
CA LYS A 324 -26.12 -1.66 -20.85
C LYS A 324 -25.93 -2.25 -19.46
N ASP A 325 -25.52 -1.49 -18.45
CA ASP A 325 -25.41 -2.02 -17.08
C ASP A 325 -25.40 -0.91 -15.99
N PRO A 326 -26.51 -0.73 -15.23
CA PRO A 326 -26.61 0.27 -14.15
C PRO A 326 -25.67 0.04 -12.96
N GLU A 327 -25.10 -1.17 -12.79
CA GLU A 327 -24.19 -1.49 -11.68
C GLU A 327 -22.70 -1.38 -12.06
N SER A 328 -22.40 -0.92 -13.28
CA SER A 328 -21.02 -0.90 -13.77
C SER A 328 -20.15 0.09 -12.98
N HIS A 329 -18.91 -0.32 -12.70
CA HIS A 329 -17.88 0.47 -12.01
C HIS A 329 -17.50 1.76 -12.77
N GLN A 330 -18.10 1.99 -13.93
CA GLN A 330 -17.85 3.03 -14.91
C GLN A 330 -18.00 4.46 -14.35
N GLU A 331 -18.96 4.72 -13.45
CA GLU A 331 -19.10 6.06 -12.85
C GLU A 331 -17.89 6.44 -11.99
N THR A 332 -17.33 5.47 -11.26
CA THR A 332 -16.10 5.66 -10.48
C THR A 332 -14.92 5.98 -11.39
N GLU A 333 -14.81 5.23 -12.49
CA GLU A 333 -13.72 5.38 -13.45
C GLU A 333 -13.75 6.75 -14.12
N VAL A 334 -14.93 7.17 -14.57
CA VAL A 334 -15.15 8.46 -15.22
C VAL A 334 -14.90 9.62 -14.25
N ALA A 335 -15.37 9.54 -13.00
CA ALA A 335 -15.11 10.55 -11.97
C ALA A 335 -13.61 10.75 -11.72
N HIS A 336 -12.84 9.66 -11.68
CA HIS A 336 -11.39 9.71 -11.48
C HIS A 336 -10.67 10.41 -12.64
N VAL A 337 -11.10 10.20 -13.89
CA VAL A 337 -10.47 10.82 -15.05
C VAL A 337 -10.83 12.30 -15.15
N HIS A 338 -12.09 12.69 -14.87
CA HIS A 338 -12.47 14.12 -14.77
C HIS A 338 -11.64 14.86 -13.73
N ALA A 339 -11.50 14.31 -12.52
CA ALA A 339 -10.62 14.86 -11.50
C ALA A 339 -9.17 14.96 -12.01
N ALA A 340 -8.61 13.89 -12.59
CA ALA A 340 -7.25 13.91 -13.11
C ALA A 340 -7.01 14.98 -14.19
N LEU A 341 -7.99 15.24 -15.05
CA LEU A 341 -7.94 16.29 -16.07
C LEU A 341 -7.89 17.68 -15.44
N ILE A 342 -8.82 17.99 -14.52
CA ILE A 342 -8.80 19.26 -13.76
C ILE A 342 -7.42 19.46 -13.12
N HIS A 343 -6.92 18.41 -12.46
CA HIS A 343 -5.61 18.45 -11.83
C HIS A 343 -4.49 18.69 -12.84
N ALA A 344 -4.52 18.08 -14.02
CA ALA A 344 -3.42 18.17 -14.97
C ALA A 344 -3.40 19.48 -15.76
N THR A 345 -4.57 20.00 -16.12
CA THR A 345 -4.73 21.13 -17.05
C THR A 345 -5.07 22.43 -16.35
N ASN A 346 -5.95 22.39 -15.33
CA ASN A 346 -6.65 23.56 -14.79
C ASN A 346 -7.29 24.42 -15.91
N ASP A 347 -7.72 23.77 -17.00
CA ASP A 347 -8.38 24.41 -18.15
C ASP A 347 -9.87 24.64 -17.87
N GLU A 348 -10.41 25.77 -18.32
CA GLU A 348 -11.81 26.12 -18.08
C GLU A 348 -12.79 25.13 -18.72
N THR A 349 -12.44 24.56 -19.88
CA THR A 349 -13.27 23.58 -20.59
C THR A 349 -13.35 22.28 -19.81
N ASP A 350 -12.22 21.78 -19.29
CA ASP A 350 -12.18 20.56 -18.50
C ASP A 350 -12.92 20.75 -17.16
N ILE A 351 -12.79 21.93 -16.55
CA ILE A 351 -13.54 22.30 -15.34
C ILE A 351 -15.06 22.29 -15.61
N GLU A 352 -15.50 22.92 -16.70
CA GLU A 352 -16.92 23.00 -17.05
C GLU A 352 -17.51 21.62 -17.41
N ASN A 353 -16.75 20.80 -18.14
CA ASN A 353 -17.15 19.42 -18.43
C ASN A 353 -17.31 18.59 -17.15
N ALA A 354 -16.38 18.72 -16.20
CA ALA A 354 -16.45 18.02 -14.93
C ALA A 354 -17.62 18.51 -14.05
N LYS A 355 -17.95 19.80 -14.06
CA LYS A 355 -19.15 20.34 -13.39
C LYS A 355 -20.43 19.78 -13.99
N ASN A 356 -20.53 19.77 -15.33
CA ASN A 356 -21.67 19.21 -16.04
C ASN A 356 -21.82 17.71 -15.78
N TRP A 357 -20.71 16.97 -15.73
CA TRP A 357 -20.72 15.57 -15.34
C TRP A 357 -21.20 15.40 -13.89
N TYR A 358 -20.68 16.17 -12.95
CA TYR A 358 -21.10 16.13 -11.53
C TYR A 358 -22.60 16.40 -11.38
N LEU A 359 -23.15 17.42 -12.05
CA LEU A 359 -24.58 17.76 -11.95
C LEU A 359 -25.48 16.62 -12.44
N LYS A 360 -25.04 15.86 -13.46
CA LYS A 360 -25.78 14.69 -13.97
C LYS A 360 -25.66 13.47 -13.05
N HIS A 361 -24.68 13.44 -12.17
CA HIS A 361 -24.32 12.28 -11.34
C HIS A 361 -24.18 12.67 -9.85
N SER A 362 -24.90 13.69 -9.39
CA SER A 362 -24.74 14.24 -8.04
C SER A 362 -25.04 13.21 -6.96
N ASP A 363 -25.90 12.25 -7.25
CA ASP A 363 -26.31 11.17 -6.35
C ASP A 363 -25.30 10.01 -6.34
N SER A 364 -24.34 10.00 -7.26
CA SER A 364 -23.27 9.00 -7.28
C SER A 364 -22.34 9.20 -6.10
N ARG A 365 -22.04 8.12 -5.36
CA ARG A 365 -21.10 8.14 -4.24
C ARG A 365 -19.70 8.63 -4.66
N MET A 366 -19.36 8.58 -5.95
CA MET A 366 -18.05 8.95 -6.48
C MET A 366 -17.96 10.40 -6.96
N SER A 367 -19.09 11.12 -7.00
CA SER A 367 -19.16 12.52 -7.45
C SER A 367 -18.28 13.46 -6.61
N PHE A 368 -18.03 13.12 -5.33
CA PHE A 368 -17.13 13.87 -4.45
C PHE A 368 -15.70 13.98 -4.98
N LEU A 369 -15.23 13.01 -5.80
CA LEU A 369 -13.87 13.05 -6.35
C LEU A 369 -13.68 14.30 -7.21
N VAL A 370 -14.69 14.64 -8.01
CA VAL A 370 -14.70 15.84 -8.85
C VAL A 370 -14.75 17.09 -7.99
N LEU A 371 -15.66 17.15 -6.99
CA LEU A 371 -15.74 18.31 -6.09
C LEU A 371 -14.42 18.55 -5.33
N ASN A 372 -13.82 17.48 -4.82
CA ASN A 372 -12.55 17.54 -4.10
C ASN A 372 -11.44 18.09 -5.00
N GLU A 373 -11.41 17.72 -6.28
CA GLU A 373 -10.41 18.23 -7.20
C GLU A 373 -10.66 19.68 -7.63
N LEU A 374 -11.91 20.06 -7.88
CA LEU A 374 -12.30 21.45 -8.17
C LEU A 374 -11.90 22.40 -7.03
N LEU A 375 -12.08 21.98 -5.77
CA LEU A 375 -11.67 22.74 -4.60
C LEU A 375 -10.14 22.81 -4.46
N SER A 376 -9.43 21.70 -4.67
CA SER A 376 -7.99 21.62 -4.42
C SER A 376 -7.11 22.23 -5.52
N THR A 377 -7.51 22.13 -6.79
CA THR A 377 -6.72 22.64 -7.92
C THR A 377 -6.53 24.16 -7.84
N ARG A 378 -7.58 24.91 -7.44
CA ARG A 378 -7.47 26.37 -7.29
C ARG A 378 -6.64 26.79 -6.07
N LYS A 379 -6.71 26.05 -4.96
CA LYS A 379 -5.80 26.23 -3.81
C LYS A 379 -4.34 26.16 -4.25
N ASN A 380 -3.98 25.14 -5.04
CA ASN A 380 -2.61 24.92 -5.50
C ASN A 380 -2.11 26.03 -6.45
N SER A 381 -3.02 26.71 -7.15
CA SER A 381 -2.71 27.81 -8.06
C SER A 381 -2.83 29.20 -7.40
N ASN A 382 -3.05 29.28 -6.09
CA ASN A 382 -3.38 30.53 -5.36
C ASN A 382 -4.57 31.31 -5.96
N LEU A 383 -5.50 30.61 -6.60
CA LEU A 383 -6.72 31.19 -7.16
C LEU A 383 -7.86 31.08 -6.14
N LYS A 384 -8.85 31.97 -6.25
CA LYS A 384 -10.07 31.88 -5.45
C LYS A 384 -10.76 30.54 -5.74
N PRO A 385 -11.11 29.75 -4.71
CA PRO A 385 -11.83 28.50 -4.88
C PRO A 385 -13.10 28.69 -5.70
N ASP A 386 -13.51 27.63 -6.39
CA ASP A 386 -14.72 27.67 -7.21
C ASP A 386 -15.96 27.71 -6.32
N GLN A 387 -16.78 28.76 -6.46
CA GLN A 387 -17.99 28.92 -5.64
C GLN A 387 -18.98 27.78 -5.86
N PHE A 388 -19.09 27.28 -7.10
CA PHE A 388 -19.92 26.12 -7.38
C PHE A 388 -19.48 24.91 -6.55
N ALA A 389 -18.17 24.64 -6.50
CA ALA A 389 -17.63 23.50 -5.77
C ALA A 389 -17.82 23.65 -4.25
N ILE A 390 -17.70 24.87 -3.70
CA ILE A 390 -17.98 25.16 -2.29
C ILE A 390 -19.44 24.84 -1.96
N GLU A 391 -20.39 25.41 -2.71
CA GLU A 391 -21.82 25.23 -2.44
C GLU A 391 -22.22 23.76 -2.56
N GLN A 392 -21.77 23.08 -3.61
CA GLN A 392 -22.08 21.66 -3.82
C GLN A 392 -21.45 20.77 -2.75
N ALA A 393 -20.20 21.02 -2.34
CA ALA A 393 -19.58 20.26 -1.26
C ALA A 393 -20.33 20.43 0.06
N LYS A 394 -20.78 21.64 0.39
CA LYS A 394 -21.61 21.89 1.57
C LYS A 394 -22.94 21.15 1.50
N ILE A 395 -23.62 21.17 0.36
CA ILE A 395 -24.88 20.44 0.16
C ILE A 395 -24.67 18.94 0.40
N VAL A 396 -23.64 18.34 -0.20
CA VAL A 396 -23.32 16.92 -0.02
C VAL A 396 -23.04 16.62 1.45
N ILE A 397 -22.15 17.37 2.09
CA ILE A 397 -21.76 17.13 3.50
C ILE A 397 -22.94 17.30 4.47
N ARG A 398 -23.84 18.25 4.23
CA ARG A 398 -25.05 18.44 5.05
C ARG A 398 -26.01 17.26 4.95
N LYS A 399 -26.12 16.66 3.75
CA LYS A 399 -26.98 15.50 3.51
C LYS A 399 -26.38 14.19 4.00
N THR A 400 -25.05 14.11 4.11
CA THR A 400 -24.35 12.91 4.58
C THR A 400 -24.28 12.85 6.12
N PRO A 401 -24.73 11.75 6.75
CA PRO A 401 -24.52 11.50 8.18
C PRO A 401 -23.05 11.60 8.58
N LEU A 402 -22.77 12.01 9.82
CA LEU A 402 -21.40 12.30 10.28
C LEU A 402 -20.44 11.11 10.08
N GLU A 403 -20.92 9.89 10.30
CA GLU A 403 -20.18 8.63 10.17
C GLU A 403 -19.80 8.31 8.72
N GLU A 404 -20.59 8.81 7.77
CA GLU A 404 -20.43 8.57 6.34
C GLU A 404 -19.74 9.73 5.61
N ARG A 405 -19.58 10.89 6.28
CA ARG A 405 -18.93 12.07 5.69
C ARG A 405 -17.54 11.70 5.21
N ILE A 406 -17.28 11.99 3.94
CA ILE A 406 -16.01 11.68 3.30
C ILE A 406 -14.96 12.64 3.85
N PRO A 407 -13.96 12.16 4.61
CA PRO A 407 -13.02 13.05 5.26
C PRO A 407 -12.35 13.98 4.26
N SER A 408 -11.82 13.43 3.15
CA SER A 408 -11.03 14.21 2.18
C SER A 408 -11.80 15.42 1.65
N LEU A 409 -13.10 15.27 1.38
CA LEU A 409 -13.95 16.37 0.94
C LEU A 409 -14.08 17.45 2.04
N VAL A 410 -14.33 17.05 3.29
CA VAL A 410 -14.51 17.97 4.41
C VAL A 410 -13.28 18.82 4.64
N GLY A 411 -12.10 18.22 4.72
CA GLY A 411 -10.90 19.02 4.97
C GLY A 411 -10.38 19.77 3.74
N THR A 412 -10.64 19.29 2.50
CA THR A 412 -10.41 20.12 1.30
C THR A 412 -11.35 21.33 1.28
N LEU A 413 -12.62 21.17 1.71
CA LEU A 413 -13.54 22.28 1.87
C LEU A 413 -13.06 23.24 2.97
N LEU A 414 -12.61 22.74 4.12
CA LEU A 414 -12.04 23.57 5.20
C LEU A 414 -10.87 24.41 4.70
N ALA A 415 -9.98 23.81 3.92
CA ALA A 415 -8.87 24.50 3.30
C ALA A 415 -9.28 25.61 2.33
N ALA A 416 -10.39 25.40 1.60
CA ALA A 416 -10.90 26.33 0.60
C ALA A 416 -11.78 27.44 1.20
N CYS A 417 -12.62 27.10 2.16
CA CYS A 417 -13.65 27.97 2.75
C CYS A 417 -13.72 27.75 4.28
N PRO A 418 -12.80 28.34 5.06
CA PRO A 418 -12.76 28.17 6.51
C PRO A 418 -13.77 29.08 7.22
N ASP A 419 -15.04 29.00 6.86
CA ASP A 419 -16.12 29.70 7.57
C ASP A 419 -16.59 28.94 8.81
N SER A 420 -17.43 29.58 9.63
CA SER A 420 -17.87 29.02 10.92
C SER A 420 -18.57 27.66 10.77
N GLU A 421 -19.36 27.50 9.70
CA GLU A 421 -20.02 26.23 9.40
C GLU A 421 -19.00 25.14 9.08
N THR A 422 -18.08 25.40 8.16
CA THR A 422 -17.09 24.42 7.70
C THR A 422 -16.13 24.03 8.82
N ILE A 423 -15.73 24.99 9.67
CA ILE A 423 -14.95 24.74 10.88
C ILE A 423 -15.72 23.85 11.86
N GLY A 424 -17.02 24.10 12.05
CA GLY A 424 -17.89 23.29 12.91
C GLY A 424 -17.94 21.83 12.43
N ILE A 425 -18.26 21.63 11.16
CA ILE A 425 -18.30 20.31 10.50
C ILE A 425 -16.97 19.56 10.65
N ALA A 426 -15.85 20.23 10.37
CA ALA A 426 -14.53 19.61 10.45
C ALA A 426 -14.14 19.27 11.91
N SER A 427 -14.54 20.11 12.86
CA SER A 427 -14.31 19.87 14.29
C SER A 427 -15.11 18.68 14.81
N GLU A 428 -16.39 18.55 14.43
CA GLU A 428 -17.23 17.39 14.74
C GLU A 428 -16.63 16.11 14.18
N LEU A 429 -16.24 16.13 12.90
CA LEU A 429 -15.66 14.97 12.23
C LEU A 429 -14.33 14.55 12.87
N TYR A 430 -13.47 15.52 13.21
CA TYR A 430 -12.23 15.24 13.93
C TYR A 430 -12.48 14.66 15.32
N ALA A 431 -13.45 15.21 16.08
CA ALA A 431 -13.78 14.71 17.41
C ALA A 431 -14.25 13.25 17.40
N GLN A 432 -14.99 12.85 16.34
CA GLN A 432 -15.47 11.47 16.21
C GLN A 432 -14.39 10.51 15.66
N GLN A 433 -13.67 10.91 14.62
CA GLN A 433 -12.81 9.98 13.85
C GLN A 433 -11.31 10.14 14.11
N ASN A 434 -10.89 11.18 14.84
CA ASN A 434 -9.50 11.51 15.18
C ASN A 434 -8.54 11.47 13.98
N ILE A 435 -8.98 12.06 12.85
CA ILE A 435 -8.26 12.01 11.58
C ILE A 435 -7.12 13.04 11.58
N PRO A 436 -5.83 12.62 11.50
CA PRO A 436 -4.69 13.52 11.67
C PRO A 436 -4.63 14.69 10.70
N TRP A 437 -5.02 14.49 9.45
CA TRP A 437 -4.89 15.54 8.44
C TRP A 437 -6.00 16.61 8.57
N ILE A 438 -7.20 16.25 9.05
CA ILE A 438 -8.24 17.24 9.39
C ILE A 438 -7.76 18.12 10.55
N LEU A 439 -7.10 17.52 11.56
CA LEU A 439 -6.49 18.29 12.64
C LEU A 439 -5.45 19.28 12.11
N ILE A 440 -4.62 18.89 11.13
CA ILE A 440 -3.63 19.80 10.53
C ILE A 440 -4.32 21.00 9.88
N GLU A 441 -5.40 20.80 9.13
CA GLU A 441 -6.16 21.89 8.51
C GLU A 441 -6.86 22.77 9.57
N LEU A 442 -7.47 22.17 10.61
CA LEU A 442 -8.06 22.91 11.73
C LEU A 442 -7.03 23.79 12.44
N LEU A 443 -5.82 23.27 12.67
CA LEU A 443 -4.71 24.04 13.27
C LEU A 443 -4.29 25.24 12.40
N GLN A 444 -4.40 25.11 11.08
CA GLN A 444 -4.08 26.20 10.16
C GLN A 444 -5.14 27.30 10.18
N HIS A 445 -6.42 26.96 10.34
CA HIS A 445 -7.53 27.90 10.15
C HIS A 445 -8.18 28.38 11.45
N SER A 446 -8.46 27.49 12.40
CA SER A 446 -9.18 27.82 13.65
C SER A 446 -8.76 26.91 14.82
N PRO A 447 -7.52 27.02 15.31
CA PRO A 447 -7.02 26.16 16.37
C PRO A 447 -7.69 26.43 17.72
N THR A 448 -8.18 25.38 18.38
CA THR A 448 -8.52 25.40 19.81
C THR A 448 -7.34 24.93 20.67
N GLU A 449 -7.33 25.24 21.97
CA GLU A 449 -6.31 24.73 22.89
C GLU A 449 -6.23 23.20 22.90
N GLN A 450 -7.39 22.54 22.83
CA GLN A 450 -7.49 21.08 22.73
C GLN A 450 -6.85 20.56 21.44
N GLN A 451 -7.12 21.21 20.30
CA GLN A 451 -6.51 20.84 19.02
C GLN A 451 -5.00 21.08 19.01
N ILE A 452 -4.52 22.18 19.62
CA ILE A 452 -3.08 22.44 19.78
C ILE A 452 -2.43 21.35 20.62
N ALA A 453 -3.05 20.96 21.73
CA ALA A 453 -2.58 19.88 22.58
C ALA A 453 -2.53 18.54 21.80
N ALA A 454 -3.60 18.21 21.07
CA ALA A 454 -3.66 17.03 20.21
C ALA A 454 -2.57 17.05 19.12
N GLY A 455 -2.34 18.21 18.49
CA GLY A 455 -1.28 18.38 17.48
C GLY A 455 0.12 18.13 18.05
N LYS A 456 0.39 18.56 19.29
CA LYS A 456 1.66 18.28 19.99
C LYS A 456 1.82 16.80 20.35
N VAL A 457 0.73 16.10 20.64
CA VAL A 457 0.73 14.63 20.82
C VAL A 457 1.06 13.96 19.50
N LEU A 458 0.32 14.31 18.44
CA LEU A 458 0.47 13.77 17.09
C LEU A 458 1.89 13.95 16.54
N LEU A 459 2.56 15.07 16.85
CA LEU A 459 3.93 15.34 16.42
C LEU A 459 4.94 14.25 16.86
N ASN A 460 4.65 13.49 17.91
CA ASN A 460 5.51 12.38 18.36
C ASN A 460 5.27 11.09 17.56
N GLU A 461 4.11 10.97 16.92
CA GLU A 461 3.66 9.78 16.21
C GLU A 461 4.00 9.85 14.72
N VAL A 462 3.96 11.06 14.13
CA VAL A 462 4.08 11.26 12.67
C VAL A 462 5.51 11.38 12.15
N ARG A 463 6.52 10.91 12.90
CA ARG A 463 7.92 11.03 12.48
C ARG A 463 8.16 10.34 11.14
N GLY A 464 8.58 11.12 10.15
CA GLY A 464 8.87 10.63 8.79
C GLY A 464 7.64 10.45 7.90
N TRP A 465 6.48 10.97 8.31
CA TRP A 465 5.31 11.07 7.45
C TRP A 465 5.42 12.29 6.54
N ASP A 466 4.85 12.22 5.33
CA ASP A 466 4.85 13.34 4.38
C ASP A 466 4.14 14.57 4.96
N SER A 467 3.10 14.37 5.79
CA SER A 467 2.34 15.44 6.45
C SER A 467 3.03 16.05 7.69
N GLU A 468 4.19 15.52 8.13
CA GLU A 468 4.91 16.05 9.29
C GLU A 468 5.30 17.52 9.09
N HIS A 469 5.68 17.88 7.86
CA HIS A 469 5.97 19.27 7.50
C HIS A 469 4.78 20.20 7.77
N ALA A 470 3.59 19.83 7.30
CA ALA A 470 2.39 20.66 7.43
C ALA A 470 1.96 20.82 8.89
N LEU A 471 2.08 19.76 9.69
CA LEU A 471 1.84 19.82 11.14
C LEU A 471 2.83 20.75 11.84
N LEU A 472 4.13 20.65 11.50
CA LEU A 472 5.17 21.52 12.06
C LEU A 472 4.91 22.99 11.72
N VAL A 473 4.58 23.30 10.46
CA VAL A 473 4.25 24.67 10.04
C VAL A 473 3.04 25.19 10.81
N ALA A 474 1.97 24.40 10.93
CA ALA A 474 0.77 24.80 11.65
C ALA A 474 1.07 25.09 13.13
N LEU A 475 1.80 24.18 13.81
CA LEU A 475 2.17 24.36 15.22
C LEU A 475 3.15 25.51 15.45
N LEU A 476 4.12 25.74 14.55
CA LEU A 476 5.03 26.88 14.66
C LEU A 476 4.32 28.21 14.50
N LYS A 477 3.32 28.31 13.61
CA LYS A 477 2.52 29.53 13.44
C LYS A 477 1.64 29.84 14.66
N ARG A 478 1.17 28.82 15.38
CA ARG A 478 0.13 28.96 16.41
C ARG A 478 0.63 28.79 17.84
N ALA A 479 1.57 27.88 18.08
CA ALA A 479 2.10 27.55 19.41
C ALA A 479 3.60 27.17 19.34
N PRO A 480 4.50 28.11 19.01
CA PRO A 480 5.93 27.84 18.80
C PRO A 480 6.70 27.65 20.12
N ASP A 481 6.41 26.57 20.84
CA ASP A 481 7.15 26.23 22.05
C ASP A 481 8.51 25.59 21.78
N SER A 482 9.33 25.44 22.82
CA SER A 482 10.68 24.89 22.73
C SER A 482 10.71 23.45 22.18
N ARG A 483 9.65 22.66 22.39
CA ARG A 483 9.54 21.29 21.88
C ARG A 483 9.26 21.29 20.39
N VAL A 484 8.28 22.08 19.94
CA VAL A 484 7.95 22.23 18.51
C VAL A 484 9.16 22.77 17.74
N LYS A 485 9.80 23.84 18.23
CA LYS A 485 11.01 24.42 17.60
C LYS A 485 12.15 23.41 17.51
N ARG A 486 12.38 22.61 18.56
CA ARG A 486 13.41 21.56 18.56
C ARG A 486 13.10 20.45 17.56
N ARG A 487 11.84 20.01 17.45
CA ARG A 487 11.46 19.01 16.45
C ARG A 487 11.60 19.56 15.04
N ALA A 488 11.20 20.80 14.78
CA ALA A 488 11.38 21.47 13.50
C ALA A 488 12.85 21.54 13.06
N ARG A 489 13.76 21.91 13.98
CA ARG A 489 15.21 21.88 13.72
C ARG A 489 15.74 20.48 13.43
N ALA A 490 15.24 19.46 14.13
CA ALA A 490 15.59 18.06 13.85
C ALA A 490 15.09 17.63 12.46
N TRP A 491 13.85 17.97 12.12
CA TRP A 491 13.26 17.68 10.81
C TRP A 491 14.05 18.34 9.67
N LEU A 492 14.49 19.59 9.82
CA LEU A 492 15.34 20.28 8.84
C LEU A 492 16.69 19.58 8.61
N LYS A 493 17.29 19.00 9.66
CA LYS A 493 18.52 18.19 9.54
C LYS A 493 18.25 16.86 8.83
N GLU A 494 17.09 16.26 9.09
CA GLU A 494 16.67 14.99 8.49
C GLU A 494 16.24 15.17 7.00
N ASN A 495 15.77 16.36 6.60
CA ASN A 495 15.13 16.62 5.31
C ASN A 495 15.81 17.75 4.50
N THR A 496 17.12 17.66 4.32
CA THR A 496 17.96 18.73 3.73
C THR A 496 17.56 19.16 2.30
N ARG A 497 16.94 18.27 1.52
CA ARG A 497 16.50 18.49 0.13
C ARG A 497 15.03 18.85 -0.02
N HIS A 498 14.28 18.98 1.06
CA HIS A 498 12.85 19.23 0.97
C HIS A 498 12.55 20.65 0.48
N ILE A 499 11.70 20.79 -0.53
CA ILE A 499 11.39 22.07 -1.19
C ILE A 499 10.76 23.06 -0.20
N ALA A 500 9.90 22.57 0.69
CA ALA A 500 9.20 23.39 1.67
C ALA A 500 10.04 23.80 2.91
N LYS A 501 11.32 23.41 3.01
CA LYS A 501 12.18 23.76 4.17
C LYS A 501 12.28 25.26 4.46
N LYS A 502 12.11 26.09 3.41
CA LYS A 502 12.14 27.56 3.51
C LYS A 502 11.06 28.08 4.44
N GLU A 503 9.90 27.44 4.51
CA GLU A 503 8.79 27.90 5.35
C GLU A 503 9.09 27.68 6.83
N ILE A 504 9.56 26.48 7.21
CA ILE A 504 9.96 26.19 8.59
C ILE A 504 11.12 27.10 9.03
N LEU A 505 12.09 27.35 8.17
CA LEU A 505 13.20 28.26 8.48
C LEU A 505 12.76 29.71 8.74
N LYS A 506 11.69 30.19 8.08
CA LYS A 506 11.12 31.52 8.32
C LYS A 506 10.39 31.62 9.66
N LEU A 507 9.87 30.50 10.17
CA LEU A 507 9.07 30.44 11.40
C LEU A 507 9.90 30.16 12.66
N LEU A 508 11.15 29.73 12.50
CA LEU A 508 12.11 29.45 13.57
C LEU A 508 12.92 30.68 13.92
#